data_AF-A0A2T0RAC7-F1
#
_entry.id   AF-A0A2T0RAC7-F1
#
_cell.length_a   1.000
_cell.length_b   1.000
_cell.length_c   1.000
_cell.angle_alpha   90.00
_cell.angle_beta   90.00
_cell.angle_gamma   90.00
#
_symmetry.space_group_name_H-M   'P 1'
#
loop_
_entity.id
_entity.type
_entity.pdbx_description
1 polymer ?
#
loop_
_entity_poly.entity_id
_entity_poly.type
_entity_poly.pdbx_seq_one_letter_code
_entity_poly.pdbx_strand_id
1 'polypeptide(L)'
;MTTIKASCPCCGDVELTPKQVRLVVCSAKERSFYAFGCPKCKDEVRKPAGEDVVALLVSGGVAVERWTIPAEAMEEHHGSTIAWDDVLDFALVLDSCDDLASLAGRGLRTVR
;
A
#
# COMPACT_ATOMS: atom_id res chain seq x y z
N MET A 1 2.86 32.17 1.11
CA MET A 1 2.57 30.91 1.83
C MET A 1 1.76 30.06 0.87
N THR A 2 2.28 28.93 0.38
CA THR A 2 1.57 28.07 -0.56
C THR A 2 0.48 27.30 0.18
N THR A 3 -0.75 27.39 -0.31
CA THR A 3 -1.91 26.66 0.23
C THR A 3 -2.33 25.60 -0.77
N ILE A 4 -2.44 24.36 -0.32
CA ILE A 4 -2.86 23.22 -1.14
C ILE A 4 -4.34 23.00 -0.89
N LYS A 5 -5.14 23.01 -1.96
CA LYS A 5 -6.55 22.64 -1.89
C LYS A 5 -6.69 21.15 -2.16
N ALA A 6 -7.29 20.43 -1.22
CA ALA A 6 -7.62 19.03 -1.36
C ALA A 6 -9.05 18.77 -0.94
N SER A 7 -9.73 17.85 -1.62
CA SER A 7 -11.11 17.48 -1.30
C SER A 7 -11.16 16.33 -0.30
N CYS A 8 -11.83 16.53 0.83
CA CYS A 8 -12.20 15.48 1.78
C CYS A 8 -13.58 14.91 1.39
N PRO A 9 -13.76 13.58 1.32
CA PRO A 9 -15.03 12.96 0.96
C PRO A 9 -16.17 13.28 1.93
N CYS A 10 -15.87 13.57 3.20
CA CYS A 10 -16.87 13.92 4.22
C CYS A 10 -17.14 15.42 4.33
N CYS A 11 -16.14 16.28 4.12
CA CYS A 11 -16.23 17.70 4.46
C CYS A 11 -16.11 18.66 3.25
N GLY A 12 -15.89 18.13 2.05
CA GLY A 12 -15.63 18.92 0.84
C GLY A 12 -14.20 19.45 0.79
N ASP A 13 -13.99 20.56 0.09
CA ASP A 13 -12.67 21.15 -0.09
C ASP A 13 -12.11 21.72 1.22
N VAL A 14 -10.84 21.39 1.48
CA VAL A 14 -10.07 21.87 2.62
C VAL A 14 -8.75 22.47 2.15
N GLU A 15 -8.31 23.51 2.86
CA GLU A 15 -7.03 24.17 2.62
C GLU A 15 -6.00 23.62 3.60
N LEU A 16 -4.87 23.18 3.06
CA LEU A 16 -3.80 22.53 3.79
C LEU A 16 -2.49 23.25 3.54
N THR A 17 -1.62 23.24 4.54
CA THR A 17 -0.22 23.65 4.37
C THR A 17 0.62 22.49 3.82
N PRO A 18 1.76 22.76 3.18
CA PRO A 18 2.63 21.70 2.64
C PRO A 18 3.12 20.71 3.69
N LYS A 19 3.19 21.13 4.97
CA LYS A 19 3.58 20.27 6.10
C LYS A 19 2.48 19.31 6.55
N GLN A 20 1.23 19.55 6.17
CA GLN A 20 0.08 18.71 6.53
C GLN A 20 -0.22 17.64 5.47
N VAL A 21 0.49 17.68 4.34
CA VAL A 21 0.37 16.72 3.26
C VAL A 21 1.61 15.83 3.28
N ARG A 22 1.39 14.52 3.22
CA ARG A 22 2.44 13.53 3.03
C ARG A 22 2.37 13.01 1.61
N LEU A 23 3.46 13.12 0.87
CA LEU A 23 3.56 12.61 -0.50
C LEU A 23 4.51 11.41 -0.52
N VAL A 24 4.01 10.26 -0.96
CA VAL A 24 4.78 9.03 -1.14
C VAL A 24 4.90 8.74 -2.63
N VAL A 25 6.13 8.77 -3.13
CA VAL A 25 6.45 8.44 -4.53
C VAL A 25 7.07 7.05 -4.56
N CYS A 26 6.36 6.12 -5.21
CA CYS A 26 6.75 4.73 -5.30
C CYS A 26 7.64 4.48 -6.53
N SER A 27 8.45 3.41 -6.49
CA SER A 27 9.16 2.91 -7.69
C SER A 27 8.18 2.55 -8.82
N ALA A 28 7.03 1.96 -8.49
CA ALA A 28 5.90 1.80 -9.40
C ALA A 28 5.02 3.07 -9.37
N LYS A 29 5.04 3.86 -10.46
CA LYS A 29 4.35 5.17 -10.53
C LYS A 29 2.88 5.10 -10.13
N GLU A 30 2.17 4.06 -10.58
CA GLU A 30 0.75 3.80 -10.30
C GLU A 30 0.41 3.61 -8.81
N ARG A 31 1.41 3.27 -7.98
CA ARG A 31 1.25 3.07 -6.54
C ARG A 31 1.63 4.31 -5.73
N SER A 32 1.99 5.42 -6.38
CA SER A 32 2.27 6.69 -5.71
C SER A 32 1.00 7.32 -5.19
N PHE A 33 1.06 7.94 -4.02
CA PHE A 33 -0.12 8.53 -3.38
C PHE A 33 0.26 9.72 -2.50
N TYR A 34 -0.72 10.57 -2.24
CA TYR A 34 -0.63 11.55 -1.18
C TYR A 34 -1.70 11.28 -0.12
N ALA A 35 -1.38 11.64 1.12
CA ALA A 35 -2.28 11.52 2.25
C ALA A 35 -2.28 12.81 3.06
N PHE A 36 -3.42 13.14 3.65
CA PHE A 36 -3.54 14.27 4.57
C PHE A 36 -4.61 13.98 5.62
N GLY A 37 -4.45 14.55 6.81
CA GLY A 37 -5.49 14.56 7.83
C GLY A 37 -6.46 15.71 7.58
N CYS A 38 -7.75 15.42 7.46
CA CYS A 38 -8.76 16.46 7.32
C CYS A 38 -8.86 17.28 8.62
N PRO A 39 -8.69 18.62 8.60
CA PRO A 39 -8.75 19.43 9.82
C PRO A 39 -10.15 19.49 10.45
N LYS A 40 -11.20 19.11 9.70
CA LYS A 40 -12.60 19.11 10.17
C LYS A 40 -12.99 17.78 10.81
N CYS A 41 -12.93 16.67 10.06
CA CYS A 41 -13.33 15.35 10.56
C CYS A 41 -12.20 14.54 11.21
N LYS A 42 -10.94 14.98 11.07
CA LYS A 42 -9.73 14.30 11.55
C LYS A 42 -9.44 12.94 10.91
N ASP A 43 -10.21 12.54 9.90
CA ASP A 43 -9.91 11.34 9.12
C ASP A 43 -8.69 11.55 8.23
N GLU A 44 -7.94 10.47 8.05
CA GLU A 44 -6.88 10.40 7.05
C GLU A 44 -7.49 10.10 5.67
N VAL A 45 -7.25 11.02 4.73
CA VAL A 45 -7.69 10.87 3.34
C VAL A 45 -6.49 10.53 2.49
N ARG A 46 -6.53 9.37 1.81
CA ARG A 46 -5.51 8.91 0.88
C ARG A 46 -6.02 8.99 -0.56
N LYS A 47 -5.21 9.54 -1.47
CA LYS A 47 -5.53 9.68 -2.89
C LYS A 47 -4.35 9.31 -3.79
N PRO A 48 -4.61 8.71 -4.97
CA PRO A 48 -3.55 8.41 -5.93
C PRO A 48 -2.89 9.71 -6.42
N ALA A 49 -1.58 9.66 -6.61
CA ALA A 49 -0.78 10.79 -7.09
C ALA A 49 -0.17 10.43 -8.45
N GLY A 50 -0.79 10.92 -9.54
CA GLY A 50 -0.20 10.85 -10.87
C GLY A 50 0.99 11.82 -11.03
N GLU A 51 1.71 11.73 -12.15
CA GLU A 51 2.94 12.54 -12.38
C GLU A 51 2.68 14.05 -12.25
N ASP A 52 1.56 14.54 -12.77
CA ASP A 52 1.18 15.96 -12.68
C ASP A 52 0.92 16.40 -11.23
N VAL A 53 0.26 15.54 -10.44
CA VAL A 53 -0.05 15.81 -9.03
C VAL A 53 1.22 15.80 -8.20
N VAL A 54 2.13 14.85 -8.47
CA VAL A 54 3.45 14.79 -7.84
C VAL A 54 4.22 16.08 -8.12
N ALA A 55 4.33 16.51 -9.38
CA ALA A 55 5.03 17.73 -9.74
C ALA A 55 4.43 18.98 -9.07
N LEU A 56 3.09 19.07 -9.01
CA LEU A 56 2.39 20.16 -8.34
C LEU A 56 2.66 20.18 -6.83
N LEU A 57 2.60 19.05 -6.15
CA LEU A 57 2.85 18.97 -4.71
C LEU A 57 4.33 19.24 -4.37
N VAL A 58 5.26 18.75 -5.20
CA VAL A 58 6.69 19.02 -5.07
C VAL A 58 7.00 20.51 -5.22
N SER A 59 6.45 21.16 -6.27
CA SER A 59 6.59 22.61 -6.45
C SER A 59 5.92 23.42 -5.32
N GLY A 60 4.86 22.87 -4.72
CA GLY A 60 4.21 23.42 -3.54
C GLY A 60 5.02 23.33 -2.24
N GLY A 61 6.14 22.60 -2.25
CA GLY A 61 7.05 22.42 -1.11
C GLY A 61 6.69 21.26 -0.18
N VAL A 62 5.90 20.28 -0.65
CA VAL A 62 5.58 19.07 0.12
C VAL A 62 6.80 18.15 0.18
N ALA A 63 7.07 17.61 1.37
CA ALA A 63 8.15 16.64 1.55
C ALA A 63 7.83 15.33 0.81
N VAL A 64 8.77 14.87 -0.01
CA VAL A 64 8.65 13.63 -0.77
C VAL A 64 9.29 12.48 0.01
N GLU A 65 8.49 11.50 0.36
CA GLU A 65 8.95 10.21 0.84
C GLU A 65 9.09 9.26 -0.36
N ARG A 66 10.29 8.75 -0.59
CA ARG A 66 10.54 7.78 -1.67
C ARG A 66 10.38 6.38 -1.11
N TRP A 67 9.48 5.60 -1.69
CA TRP A 67 9.28 4.22 -1.32
C TRP A 67 9.66 3.29 -2.46
N THR A 68 10.71 2.49 -2.24
CA THR A 68 11.07 1.42 -3.15
C THR A 68 10.24 0.20 -2.80
N ILE A 69 9.40 -0.23 -3.73
CA ILE A 69 8.61 -1.45 -3.54
C ILE A 69 9.59 -2.63 -3.64
N PRO A 70 9.61 -3.53 -2.64
CA PRO A 70 10.47 -4.71 -2.66
C PRO A 70 10.10 -5.65 -3.82
N ALA A 71 11.07 -6.43 -4.29
CA ALA A 71 10.89 -7.31 -5.45
C ALA A 71 9.75 -8.32 -5.22
N GLU A 72 9.65 -8.83 -3.99
CA GLU A 72 8.64 -9.79 -3.54
C GLU A 72 7.21 -9.26 -3.75
N ALA A 73 6.98 -7.96 -3.55
CA ALA A 73 5.66 -7.35 -3.75
C ALA A 73 5.31 -7.11 -5.23
N MET A 74 6.30 -7.25 -6.13
CA MET A 74 6.17 -7.14 -7.57
C MET A 74 6.15 -8.51 -8.27
N GLU A 75 6.28 -9.60 -7.52
CA GLU A 75 6.18 -10.95 -8.07
C GLU A 75 4.77 -11.20 -8.62
N GLU A 76 4.70 -11.98 -9.70
CA GLU A 76 3.42 -12.48 -10.19
C GLU A 76 2.90 -13.52 -9.19
N HIS A 77 1.79 -13.20 -8.52
CA HIS A 77 1.15 -14.13 -7.62
C HIS A 77 0.32 -15.14 -8.44
N HIS A 78 0.61 -16.42 -8.24
CA HIS A 78 -0.16 -17.52 -8.82
C HIS A 78 -0.92 -18.28 -7.73
N GLY A 79 -2.06 -18.86 -8.11
CA GLY A 79 -2.91 -19.62 -7.19
C GLY A 79 -4.07 -18.78 -6.63
N SER A 80 -4.84 -19.41 -5.74
CA SER A 80 -5.93 -18.75 -5.04
C SER A 80 -5.43 -17.79 -3.96
N THR A 81 -6.24 -16.78 -3.63
CA THR A 81 -6.04 -16.01 -2.41
C THR A 81 -6.03 -16.93 -1.20
N ILE A 82 -5.04 -16.74 -0.33
CA ILE A 82 -4.92 -17.47 0.93
C ILE A 82 -6.11 -17.12 1.83
N ALA A 83 -6.90 -18.13 2.17
CA ALA A 83 -8.00 -18.07 3.11
C ALA A 83 -7.53 -18.47 4.52
N TRP A 84 -8.42 -18.28 5.50
CA TRP A 84 -8.15 -18.70 6.88
C TRP A 84 -7.95 -20.21 7.02
N ASP A 85 -8.69 -21.01 6.26
CA ASP A 85 -8.55 -22.47 6.29
C ASP A 85 -7.18 -22.91 5.80
N ASP A 86 -6.62 -22.26 4.76
CA ASP A 86 -5.27 -22.55 4.27
C ASP A 86 -4.21 -22.34 5.36
N VAL A 87 -4.38 -21.31 6.20
CA VAL A 87 -3.48 -21.01 7.32
C VAL A 87 -3.61 -22.05 8.43
N LEU A 88 -4.83 -22.50 8.73
CA LEU A 88 -5.08 -23.53 9.73
C LEU A 88 -4.52 -24.89 9.28
N ASP A 89 -4.77 -25.27 8.04
CA ASP A 89 -4.23 -26.50 7.44
C ASP A 89 -2.70 -26.48 7.47
N PHE A 90 -2.08 -25.35 7.13
CA PHE A 90 -0.63 -25.20 7.22
C PHE A 90 -0.11 -25.36 8.66
N ALA A 91 -0.81 -24.81 9.65
CA ALA A 91 -0.43 -24.96 11.06
C ALA A 91 -0.53 -26.41 11.56
N LEU A 92 -1.56 -27.16 11.13
CA LEU A 92 -1.71 -28.58 11.46
C LEU A 92 -0.63 -29.45 10.80
N VAL A 93 -0.23 -29.11 9.56
CA VAL A 93 0.88 -29.77 8.88
C VAL A 93 2.21 -29.51 9.60
N LEU A 94 2.44 -28.28 10.06
CA LEU A 94 3.63 -27.91 10.82
C LEU A 94 3.76 -28.69 12.14
N ASP A 95 2.65 -28.88 12.87
CA ASP A 95 2.65 -29.62 14.14
C ASP A 95 2.98 -31.10 13.97
N SER A 96 2.56 -31.70 12.86
CA SER A 96 2.72 -33.13 12.60
C SER A 96 4.03 -33.50 11.91
N CYS A 97 4.87 -32.53 11.56
CA CYS A 97 6.03 -32.77 10.72
C CYS A 97 7.30 -31.99 11.10
N ASP A 98 8.37 -32.74 11.40
CA ASP A 98 9.68 -32.17 11.72
C ASP A 98 10.52 -31.76 10.49
N ASP A 99 10.20 -32.24 9.29
CA ASP A 99 10.93 -31.91 8.04
C ASP A 99 10.00 -31.28 6.99
N LEU A 100 9.94 -29.94 7.02
CA LEU A 100 9.16 -29.13 6.09
C LEU A 100 9.65 -29.19 4.64
N ALA A 101 10.96 -29.37 4.41
CA ALA A 101 11.50 -29.40 3.05
C ALA A 101 11.00 -30.65 2.31
N SER A 102 10.88 -31.77 3.02
CA SER A 102 10.34 -33.01 2.48
C SER A 102 8.86 -32.91 2.08
N LEU A 103 8.07 -32.07 2.76
CA LEU A 103 6.65 -31.86 2.51
C LEU A 103 6.38 -30.91 1.35
N ALA A 104 7.16 -29.83 1.25
CA ALA A 104 7.07 -28.90 0.13
C ALA A 104 7.25 -29.61 -1.22
N GLY A 105 8.14 -30.61 -1.27
CA GLY A 105 8.32 -31.46 -2.46
C GLY A 105 7.13 -32.39 -2.78
N ARG A 106 6.26 -32.71 -1.81
CA ARG A 106 5.05 -33.54 -2.00
C ARG A 106 3.83 -32.72 -2.44
N GLY A 107 3.75 -31.45 -2.02
CA GLY A 107 2.58 -30.57 -2.17
C GLY A 107 2.28 -30.04 -3.58
N LEU A 108 3.18 -30.20 -4.56
CA LEU A 108 2.95 -29.76 -5.95
C LEU A 108 1.93 -30.62 -6.74
N ARG A 109 1.31 -31.64 -6.13
CA ARG A 109 0.40 -32.58 -6.82
C ARG A 109 -1.10 -32.41 -6.52
N THR A 110 -1.49 -31.50 -5.64
CA THR A 110 -2.89 -31.30 -5.26
C THR A 110 -3.28 -29.83 -5.29
N VAL A 111 -3.23 -29.25 -6.48
CA VAL A 111 -4.07 -28.10 -6.82
C VAL A 111 -4.92 -28.55 -8.00
N ARG A 112 -6.18 -28.88 -7.71
CA ARG A 112 -7.22 -29.17 -8.70
C ARG A 112 -8.24 -28.05 -8.63
#